data_AF-A0A819NMT7-F1
#
_entry.id   AF-A0A819NMT7-F1
#
_cell.length_a   1.000
_cell.length_b   1.000
_cell.length_c   1.000
_cell.angle_alpha   90.00
_cell.angle_beta   90.00
_cell.angle_gamma   90.00
#
_symmetry.space_group_name_H-M   'P 1'
#
loop_
_entity.id
_entity.type
_entity.pdbx_description
1 polymer ?
#
loop_
_entity_poly.entity_id
_entity_poly.type
_entity_poly.pdbx_seq_one_letter_code
_entity_poly.pdbx_strand_id
1 'polypeptide(L)'
;MIPREAGMKSINDIIFLYRTKTPPSSYCMIGKINGLCMCIRNGIVPPMIQALDQPIPTPFNYSEQQKKSYKSTAMPAYVQENLSVEDSIEPLQTSTTIHLQSNAFDHTEVKQSQTDIDTIIQRAKVVNQDLVRRDVTQAINSSITHLFLKIEPYYYSDGTSKDLLILKGVVRTQYKGKRYNIPIEIWLEKDHPLKAPLVYVKPTSDMFISPASRDVNPDGLVVLPYLNSWHHPGSDLISLFHEMSKAFGVASPVYSNSSSNYVSLSNSSISSSTTKASVSLKNAPLPTIHSQASSTILKNADEQSHTHRFSDIVGEPRRMLLPIQGFEKMPLVSLEHAINPLVSLIPDVEQMTWIAKQNCNSPKDGLTMDESASIMLYTMEWEPYEKSFYVTLNNTLRATVREQLKPWFLYLRLVINALQKLPPTHHVVYRGVKSDLAAEYSRGSTIVWWGFSSCTVSIEALKNERFLGKEGIRTLFSIECDSGKNIRSHSFYAEEDEVLLLPARQFEVIGCLDQGNGLQIIQLREIQPKFPLIKLSSS
;
A
#
# COMPACT_ATOMS: atom_id res chain seq x y z
N MET A 1 -11.94 7.81 -45.85
CA MET A 1 -13.11 7.10 -45.28
C MET A 1 -13.38 5.89 -46.15
N ILE A 2 -13.54 4.71 -45.56
CA ILE A 2 -14.05 3.49 -46.22
C ILE A 2 -15.29 3.06 -45.41
N PRO A 3 -16.42 2.66 -46.02
CA PRO A 3 -17.63 2.37 -45.27
C PRO A 3 -17.51 1.11 -44.42
N ARG A 4 -18.28 1.04 -43.32
CA ARG A 4 -18.53 -0.22 -42.60
C ARG A 4 -19.33 -1.15 -43.50
N GLU A 5 -18.72 -2.24 -43.97
CA GLU A 5 -19.50 -3.38 -44.47
C GLU A 5 -20.17 -4.11 -43.30
N ALA A 6 -21.42 -4.51 -43.51
CA ALA A 6 -22.27 -5.06 -42.47
C ALA A 6 -21.98 -6.55 -42.25
N GLY A 7 -21.58 -6.94 -41.03
CA GLY A 7 -21.43 -8.36 -40.68
C GLY A 7 -20.93 -8.65 -39.27
N MET A 8 -19.94 -7.91 -38.77
CA MET A 8 -19.33 -8.23 -37.47
C MET A 8 -20.13 -7.66 -36.28
N LYS A 9 -20.78 -8.55 -35.53
CA LYS A 9 -21.38 -8.25 -34.22
C LYS A 9 -20.61 -8.98 -33.11
N SER A 10 -19.83 -8.22 -32.35
CA SER A 10 -19.15 -8.63 -31.10
C SER A 10 -17.98 -9.62 -31.25
N ILE A 11 -17.04 -9.52 -30.30
CA ILE A 11 -15.85 -10.39 -30.15
C ILE A 11 -16.16 -11.66 -29.32
N ASN A 12 -17.45 -11.96 -29.13
CA ASN A 12 -17.97 -13.02 -28.26
C ASN A 12 -18.11 -14.40 -28.95
N ASP A 13 -17.36 -14.69 -30.01
CA ASP A 13 -17.34 -16.03 -30.60
C ASP A 13 -16.36 -16.93 -29.83
N ILE A 14 -16.93 -17.55 -28.79
CA ILE A 14 -16.21 -18.24 -27.71
C ILE A 14 -15.43 -19.46 -28.22
N ILE A 15 -14.12 -19.45 -28.00
CA ILE A 15 -13.29 -20.66 -28.01
C ILE A 15 -13.58 -21.44 -26.72
N PHE A 16 -14.28 -22.57 -26.85
CA PHE A 16 -14.51 -23.47 -25.71
C PHE A 16 -13.42 -24.55 -25.64
N LEU A 17 -12.84 -24.74 -24.45
CA LEU A 17 -11.93 -25.85 -24.15
C LEU A 17 -12.74 -27.05 -23.64
N TYR A 18 -13.01 -28.01 -24.52
CA TYR A 18 -13.74 -29.22 -24.15
C TYR A 18 -12.81 -30.34 -23.66
N ARG A 19 -13.17 -30.93 -22.51
CA ARG A 19 -12.50 -32.10 -21.91
C ARG A 19 -13.08 -33.44 -22.41
N THR A 20 -13.52 -33.48 -23.67
CA THR A 20 -14.11 -34.65 -24.33
C THR A 20 -13.28 -35.06 -25.56
N LYS A 21 -13.23 -36.35 -25.88
CA LYS A 21 -12.45 -36.87 -27.03
C LYS A 21 -13.02 -36.47 -28.39
N THR A 22 -14.32 -36.14 -28.44
CA THR A 22 -15.04 -35.62 -29.60
C THR A 22 -15.96 -34.48 -29.15
N PRO A 23 -16.06 -33.37 -29.90
CA PRO A 23 -17.00 -32.30 -29.62
C PRO A 23 -18.43 -32.63 -30.11
N PRO A 24 -19.47 -31.92 -29.65
CA PRO A 24 -20.83 -32.04 -30.20
C PRO A 24 -20.90 -31.56 -31.65
N SER A 25 -21.85 -32.07 -32.42
CA SER A 25 -21.99 -31.81 -33.87
C SER A 25 -22.23 -30.35 -34.28
N SER A 26 -22.53 -29.45 -33.33
CA SER A 26 -22.65 -28.00 -33.55
C SER A 26 -21.32 -27.22 -33.40
N TYR A 27 -20.21 -27.93 -33.21
CA TYR A 27 -18.87 -27.36 -32.99
C TYR A 27 -17.84 -28.00 -33.92
N CYS A 28 -16.99 -27.17 -34.52
CA CYS A 28 -15.85 -27.59 -35.32
C CYS A 28 -14.57 -27.57 -34.46
N MET A 29 -13.78 -28.65 -34.48
CA MET A 29 -12.51 -28.73 -33.78
C MET A 29 -11.42 -28.01 -34.59
N ILE A 30 -10.75 -27.03 -33.98
CA ILE A 30 -9.69 -26.22 -34.62
C ILE A 30 -8.28 -26.53 -34.11
N GLY A 31 -8.14 -27.30 -33.02
CA GLY A 31 -6.85 -27.68 -32.48
C GLY A 31 -6.93 -28.38 -31.13
N LYS A 32 -5.77 -28.73 -30.56
CA LYS A 32 -5.64 -29.30 -29.21
C LYS A 32 -4.49 -28.64 -28.46
N ILE A 33 -4.73 -28.30 -27.20
CA ILE A 33 -3.70 -27.80 -26.27
C ILE A 33 -3.81 -28.63 -24.99
N ASN A 34 -2.70 -29.22 -24.54
CA ASN A 34 -2.60 -30.01 -23.30
C ASN A 34 -3.71 -31.06 -23.11
N GLY A 35 -4.13 -31.70 -24.20
CA GLY A 35 -5.19 -32.72 -24.22
C GLY A 35 -6.63 -32.19 -24.24
N LEU A 36 -6.84 -30.87 -24.22
CA LEU A 36 -8.15 -30.22 -24.38
C LEU A 36 -8.41 -29.91 -25.86
N CYS A 37 -9.64 -30.12 -26.32
CA CYS A 37 -10.06 -29.81 -27.70
C CYS A 37 -10.52 -28.35 -27.77
N MET A 38 -9.82 -27.52 -28.56
CA MET A 38 -10.29 -26.18 -28.93
C MET A 38 -11.34 -26.31 -30.03
N CYS A 39 -12.53 -25.75 -29.80
CA CYS A 39 -13.63 -25.81 -30.74
C CYS A 39 -14.31 -24.44 -30.92
N ILE A 40 -14.71 -24.14 -32.16
CA ILE A 40 -15.54 -22.99 -32.52
C ILE A 40 -16.95 -23.46 -32.84
N ARG A 41 -17.96 -22.71 -32.36
CA ARG A 41 -19.37 -22.95 -32.68
C ARG A 41 -19.68 -22.42 -34.08
N ASN A 42 -20.44 -23.16 -34.88
CA ASN A 42 -20.91 -22.74 -36.22
C ASN A 42 -19.82 -22.51 -37.31
N GLY A 43 -18.67 -23.19 -37.23
CA GLY A 43 -17.94 -23.65 -38.43
C GLY A 43 -17.20 -22.64 -39.32
N ILE A 44 -17.16 -21.35 -38.99
CA ILE A 44 -16.36 -20.36 -39.75
C ILE A 44 -14.99 -20.20 -39.08
N VAL A 45 -13.94 -20.68 -39.76
CA VAL A 45 -12.54 -20.55 -39.31
C VAL A 45 -11.87 -19.42 -40.13
N PRO A 46 -11.26 -18.40 -39.49
CA PRO A 46 -10.54 -17.35 -40.21
C PRO A 46 -9.32 -17.89 -40.97
N PRO A 47 -8.97 -17.36 -42.17
CA PRO A 47 -7.89 -17.90 -43.00
C PRO A 47 -6.51 -17.96 -42.35
N MET A 48 -6.25 -17.14 -41.32
CA MET A 48 -4.94 -17.05 -40.65
C MET A 48 -4.53 -18.31 -39.85
N ILE A 49 -5.41 -19.30 -39.66
CA ILE A 49 -5.10 -20.52 -38.90
C ILE A 49 -4.61 -21.68 -39.81
N GLN A 50 -4.72 -21.58 -41.14
CA GLN A 50 -4.30 -22.66 -42.06
C GLN A 50 -2.78 -22.80 -42.27
N ALA A 51 -1.95 -21.94 -41.68
CA ALA A 51 -0.50 -21.91 -41.91
C ALA A 51 0.35 -22.79 -40.96
N LEU A 52 -0.28 -23.56 -40.05
CA LEU A 52 0.43 -24.35 -39.02
C LEU A 52 0.56 -25.85 -39.35
N ASP A 53 -0.08 -26.35 -40.40
CA ASP A 53 -0.02 -27.77 -40.81
C ASP A 53 1.15 -28.03 -41.78
N GLN A 54 2.39 -28.04 -41.27
CA GLN A 54 3.53 -28.69 -41.92
C GLN A 54 4.31 -29.55 -40.89
N PRO A 55 4.54 -30.85 -41.17
CA PRO A 55 4.99 -31.80 -40.16
C PRO A 55 6.51 -31.76 -39.91
N ILE A 56 6.90 -31.73 -38.63
CA ILE A 56 8.26 -32.05 -38.19
C ILE A 56 8.33 -33.57 -37.91
N PRO A 57 9.36 -34.32 -38.38
CA PRO A 57 9.38 -35.77 -38.24
C PRO A 57 9.65 -36.24 -36.79
N THR A 58 8.82 -37.15 -36.29
CA THR A 58 9.12 -37.95 -35.09
C THR A 58 10.24 -38.97 -35.36
N PRO A 59 10.91 -39.47 -34.30
CA PRO A 59 10.70 -40.91 -34.06
C PRO A 59 10.60 -41.37 -32.60
N PHE A 60 10.02 -42.55 -32.46
CA PHE A 60 9.95 -43.47 -31.30
C PHE A 60 8.88 -43.28 -30.22
N ASN A 61 8.48 -44.44 -29.68
CA ASN A 61 7.12 -44.83 -29.27
C ASN A 61 7.24 -45.86 -28.12
N TYR A 62 6.32 -45.91 -27.15
CA TYR A 62 6.00 -47.14 -26.38
C TYR A 62 4.70 -47.03 -25.54
N SER A 63 3.78 -48.00 -25.75
CA SER A 63 2.73 -48.60 -24.85
C SER A 63 2.00 -47.73 -23.80
N GLU A 64 0.65 -47.60 -23.80
CA GLU A 64 -0.36 -48.54 -23.19
C GLU A 64 -0.24 -48.70 -21.64
N GLN A 65 -1.29 -48.75 -20.78
CA GLN A 65 -2.67 -49.26 -20.93
C GLN A 65 -3.60 -48.92 -19.70
N GLN A 66 -4.95 -49.05 -19.86
CA GLN A 66 -6.06 -49.21 -18.84
C GLN A 66 -6.67 -47.93 -18.16
N LYS A 67 -7.99 -47.63 -18.10
CA LYS A 67 -9.26 -48.30 -17.63
C LYS A 67 -9.29 -48.49 -16.08
N LYS A 68 -10.34 -48.24 -15.27
CA LYS A 68 -11.81 -48.02 -15.46
C LYS A 68 -12.51 -47.49 -14.16
N SER A 69 -13.63 -46.75 -14.27
CA SER A 69 -14.91 -46.78 -13.48
C SER A 69 -14.97 -46.91 -11.93
N TYR A 70 -15.84 -46.12 -11.24
CA TYR A 70 -17.03 -46.59 -10.46
C TYR A 70 -17.98 -45.43 -10.02
N LYS A 71 -19.18 -45.75 -9.49
CA LYS A 71 -20.38 -44.90 -9.23
C LYS A 71 -20.95 -45.15 -7.80
N SER A 72 -21.99 -44.39 -7.39
CA SER A 72 -23.04 -44.72 -6.36
C SER A 72 -22.78 -44.23 -4.90
N THR A 73 -23.73 -43.85 -3.99
CA THR A 73 -25.15 -43.38 -4.03
C THR A 73 -25.63 -42.80 -2.65
N ALA A 74 -26.42 -41.70 -2.69
CA ALA A 74 -27.48 -41.11 -1.83
C ALA A 74 -27.75 -41.35 -0.29
N MET A 75 -28.19 -40.25 0.39
CA MET A 75 -29.33 -40.04 1.36
C MET A 75 -29.39 -40.79 2.73
N PRO A 76 -30.07 -40.29 3.82
CA PRO A 76 -31.43 -39.68 3.88
C PRO A 76 -31.61 -38.46 4.84
N ALA A 77 -32.83 -38.21 5.36
CA ALA A 77 -33.34 -36.90 5.84
C ALA A 77 -34.19 -36.91 7.15
N TYR A 78 -34.61 -35.69 7.59
CA TYR A 78 -35.72 -35.29 8.49
C TYR A 78 -35.59 -35.38 10.03
N VAL A 79 -35.97 -34.28 10.72
CA VAL A 79 -37.03 -34.11 11.74
C VAL A 79 -37.13 -32.61 12.16
N GLN A 80 -38.32 -32.13 12.52
CA GLN A 80 -38.62 -30.77 13.03
C GLN A 80 -38.99 -30.82 14.53
N GLU A 81 -38.84 -29.72 15.27
CA GLU A 81 -39.89 -29.25 16.19
C GLU A 81 -39.76 -27.74 16.53
N ASN A 82 -40.85 -27.12 16.99
CA ASN A 82 -41.00 -25.68 17.28
C ASN A 82 -41.07 -25.40 18.78
N LEU A 83 -40.81 -24.16 19.22
CA LEU A 83 -41.69 -23.43 20.17
C LEU A 83 -41.29 -21.94 20.32
N SER A 84 -42.28 -21.10 20.57
CA SER A 84 -42.25 -19.63 20.68
C SER A 84 -42.60 -19.15 22.10
N VAL A 85 -42.45 -17.84 22.40
CA VAL A 85 -43.34 -16.99 23.25
C VAL A 85 -42.78 -15.55 23.38
N GLU A 86 -43.68 -14.57 23.53
CA GLU A 86 -43.50 -13.10 23.61
C GLU A 86 -43.57 -12.56 25.08
N ASP A 87 -43.64 -11.26 25.49
CA ASP A 87 -43.81 -9.93 24.86
C ASP A 87 -43.35 -8.78 25.83
N SER A 88 -43.54 -7.50 25.43
CA SER A 88 -44.00 -6.34 26.27
C SER A 88 -43.02 -5.44 27.08
N ILE A 89 -42.44 -4.42 26.41
CA ILE A 89 -42.70 -2.94 26.47
C ILE A 89 -43.01 -2.16 27.80
N GLU A 90 -42.13 -1.18 28.13
CA GLU A 90 -42.29 0.22 28.73
C GLU A 90 -43.05 0.49 30.08
N PRO A 91 -43.14 1.75 30.69
CA PRO A 91 -42.69 3.13 30.31
C PRO A 91 -42.08 4.07 31.43
N LEU A 92 -41.95 5.39 31.12
CA LEU A 92 -41.80 6.64 31.96
C LEU A 92 -40.36 7.20 32.19
N GLN A 93 -39.96 8.39 31.66
CA GLN A 93 -40.29 9.81 32.02
C GLN A 93 -39.63 10.29 33.36
N THR A 94 -38.98 11.47 33.54
CA THR A 94 -38.97 12.80 32.85
C THR A 94 -37.69 13.66 33.07
N SER A 95 -37.42 14.62 32.17
CA SER A 95 -36.87 16.00 32.38
C SER A 95 -35.38 16.31 32.73
N THR A 96 -34.64 16.75 31.70
CA THR A 96 -33.92 18.05 31.58
C THR A 96 -32.85 18.50 32.58
N THR A 97 -31.59 18.60 32.12
CA THR A 97 -30.82 19.86 31.99
C THR A 97 -29.58 19.64 31.10
N ILE A 98 -29.25 20.60 30.24
CA ILE A 98 -28.16 20.50 29.25
C ILE A 98 -26.85 21.00 29.85
N HIS A 99 -25.78 20.19 29.80
CA HIS A 99 -24.41 20.66 29.86
C HIS A 99 -23.53 19.89 28.86
N LEU A 100 -22.87 20.63 27.96
CA LEU A 100 -21.95 20.09 26.97
C LEU A 100 -20.60 19.77 27.61
N GLN A 101 -20.26 18.49 27.74
CA GLN A 101 -18.88 18.04 27.95
C GLN A 101 -18.52 16.91 26.98
N SER A 102 -17.25 16.89 26.59
CA SER A 102 -16.70 16.02 25.55
C SER A 102 -16.65 14.55 25.99
N ASN A 103 -17.23 13.66 25.19
CA ASN A 103 -17.13 12.21 25.41
C ASN A 103 -15.67 11.74 25.28
N ALA A 104 -15.06 11.39 26.41
CA ALA A 104 -13.93 10.49 26.50
C ALA A 104 -14.31 9.40 27.51
N PHE A 105 -14.09 8.13 27.14
CA PHE A 105 -14.44 6.91 27.87
C PHE A 105 -14.55 7.08 29.39
N ASP A 106 -15.79 7.14 29.90
CA ASP A 106 -16.11 6.95 31.32
C ASP A 106 -17.19 5.88 31.46
N HIS A 107 -16.73 4.64 31.64
CA HIS A 107 -17.52 3.54 32.15
C HIS A 107 -16.64 2.74 33.12
N THR A 108 -17.25 2.26 34.20
CA THR A 108 -16.62 1.35 35.17
C THR A 108 -16.29 0.02 34.50
N GLU A 109 -15.10 -0.09 33.93
CA GLU A 109 -14.65 -1.29 33.23
C GLU A 109 -14.41 -2.46 34.22
N VAL A 110 -15.19 -3.53 34.06
CA VAL A 110 -15.08 -4.74 34.87
C VAL A 110 -13.91 -5.59 34.36
N LYS A 111 -12.92 -5.85 35.23
CA LYS A 111 -11.82 -6.78 34.93
C LYS A 111 -12.38 -8.18 34.64
N GLN A 112 -11.82 -8.86 33.64
CA GLN A 112 -12.18 -10.23 33.27
C GLN A 112 -11.98 -11.19 34.45
N SER A 113 -12.90 -12.15 34.64
CA SER A 113 -12.82 -13.08 35.76
C SER A 113 -11.71 -14.12 35.58
N GLN A 114 -11.15 -14.62 36.68
CA GLN A 114 -10.13 -15.67 36.64
C GLN A 114 -10.65 -16.94 35.94
N THR A 115 -11.91 -17.31 36.19
CA THR A 115 -12.57 -18.47 35.59
C THR A 115 -12.67 -18.34 34.06
N ASP A 116 -12.92 -17.14 33.54
CA ASP A 116 -12.94 -16.89 32.09
C ASP A 116 -11.53 -17.02 31.50
N ILE A 117 -10.53 -16.43 32.15
CA ILE A 117 -9.11 -16.53 31.74
C ILE A 117 -8.68 -18.00 31.67
N ASP A 118 -8.98 -18.78 32.71
CA ASP A 118 -8.63 -20.21 32.78
C ASP A 118 -9.34 -21.03 31.68
N THR A 119 -10.63 -20.75 31.45
CA THR A 119 -11.42 -21.40 30.39
C THR A 119 -10.85 -21.11 29.00
N ILE A 120 -10.41 -19.87 28.75
CA ILE A 120 -9.83 -19.46 27.47
C ILE A 120 -8.46 -20.10 27.25
N ILE A 121 -7.58 -20.08 28.25
CA ILE A 121 -6.24 -20.71 28.17
C ILE A 121 -6.35 -22.23 27.94
N GLN A 122 -7.31 -22.88 28.60
CA GLN A 122 -7.58 -24.31 28.40
C GLN A 122 -8.02 -24.61 26.96
N ARG A 123 -8.88 -23.77 26.36
CA ARG A 123 -9.34 -23.91 24.97
C ARG A 123 -8.21 -23.69 23.95
N ALA A 124 -7.28 -22.77 24.23
CA ALA A 124 -6.18 -22.42 23.33
C ALA A 124 -5.09 -23.51 23.18
N LYS A 125 -5.09 -24.55 24.03
CA LYS A 125 -4.15 -25.70 23.97
C LYS A 125 -2.66 -25.28 23.92
N VAL A 126 -2.31 -24.17 24.58
CA VAL A 126 -0.92 -23.70 24.69
C VAL A 126 -0.04 -24.73 25.41
N VAL A 127 1.26 -24.77 25.06
CA VAL A 127 2.18 -25.82 25.53
C VAL A 127 2.37 -25.76 27.05
N ASN A 128 2.63 -24.57 27.60
CA ASN A 128 2.94 -24.37 29.01
C ASN A 128 1.81 -23.63 29.74
N GLN A 129 0.63 -24.26 29.87
CA GLN A 129 -0.59 -23.61 30.39
C GLN A 129 -0.38 -22.85 31.72
N ASP A 130 0.40 -23.41 32.66
CA ASP A 130 0.61 -22.78 33.96
C ASP A 130 1.49 -21.52 33.91
N LEU A 131 2.49 -21.50 33.00
CA LEU A 131 3.33 -20.33 32.78
C LEU A 131 2.54 -19.24 32.05
N VAL A 132 1.82 -19.61 30.98
CA VAL A 132 0.96 -18.69 30.23
C VAL A 132 -0.12 -18.10 31.16
N ARG A 133 -0.80 -18.93 31.97
CA ARG A 133 -1.80 -18.49 32.95
C ARG A 133 -1.23 -17.49 33.94
N ARG A 134 -0.05 -17.77 34.52
CA ARG A 134 0.57 -16.85 35.49
C ARG A 134 0.89 -15.50 34.86
N ASP A 135 1.56 -15.51 33.72
CA ASP A 135 2.02 -14.31 33.01
C ASP A 135 0.83 -13.45 32.51
N VAL A 136 -0.17 -14.08 31.90
CA VAL A 136 -1.44 -13.44 31.49
C VAL A 136 -2.23 -12.89 32.68
N THR A 137 -2.32 -13.64 33.78
CA THR A 137 -3.05 -13.20 34.98
C THR A 137 -2.37 -11.99 35.64
N GLN A 138 -1.03 -11.95 35.66
CA GLN A 138 -0.28 -10.79 36.13
C GLN A 138 -0.44 -9.58 35.18
N ALA A 139 -0.39 -9.83 33.87
CA ALA A 139 -0.60 -8.82 32.82
C ALA A 139 -1.97 -8.11 32.91
N ILE A 140 -3.05 -8.87 33.13
CA ILE A 140 -4.43 -8.34 33.26
C ILE A 140 -4.65 -7.67 34.62
N ASN A 141 -4.06 -8.22 35.70
CA ASN A 141 -4.27 -7.67 37.04
C ASN A 141 -3.42 -6.43 37.36
N SER A 142 -2.42 -6.10 36.55
CA SER A 142 -1.59 -4.91 36.68
C SER A 142 -2.38 -3.59 36.79
N SER A 143 -1.76 -2.58 37.41
CA SER A 143 -2.30 -1.23 37.54
C SER A 143 -1.95 -0.33 36.34
N ILE A 144 -0.93 -0.69 35.56
CA ILE A 144 -0.50 0.07 34.37
C ILE A 144 -1.18 -0.40 33.08
N THR A 145 -2.07 -1.37 33.14
CA THR A 145 -2.81 -1.89 31.98
C THR A 145 -4.32 -1.89 32.22
N HIS A 146 -5.07 -2.04 31.13
CA HIS A 146 -6.41 -2.60 31.15
C HIS A 146 -6.55 -3.49 29.92
N LEU A 147 -6.66 -4.81 30.12
CA LEU A 147 -6.53 -5.82 29.07
C LEU A 147 -7.57 -6.92 29.23
N PHE A 148 -8.04 -7.45 28.12
CA PHE A 148 -8.91 -8.62 28.02
C PHE A 148 -8.25 -9.71 27.20
N LEU A 149 -8.28 -10.95 27.70
CA LEU A 149 -7.84 -12.14 26.98
C LEU A 149 -8.96 -12.68 26.07
N LYS A 150 -8.60 -12.97 24.82
CA LYS A 150 -9.44 -13.66 23.83
C LYS A 150 -8.63 -14.72 23.08
N ILE A 151 -9.33 -15.52 22.26
CA ILE A 151 -8.74 -16.28 21.17
C ILE A 151 -9.23 -15.65 19.87
N GLU A 152 -8.33 -15.32 18.96
CA GLU A 152 -8.65 -14.78 17.63
C GLU A 152 -7.69 -15.38 16.58
N PRO A 153 -8.11 -15.48 15.30
CA PRO A 153 -7.22 -15.94 14.23
C PRO A 153 -6.15 -14.89 13.93
N TYR A 154 -4.89 -15.27 14.15
CA TYR A 154 -3.73 -14.52 13.69
C TYR A 154 -3.34 -14.94 12.28
N TYR A 155 -3.16 -13.97 11.38
CA TYR A 155 -2.76 -14.19 9.99
C TYR A 155 -1.26 -13.92 9.82
N TYR A 156 -0.53 -14.94 9.36
CA TYR A 156 0.90 -14.87 9.09
C TYR A 156 1.16 -14.37 7.66
N SER A 157 2.37 -13.84 7.42
CA SER A 157 2.80 -13.35 6.10
C SER A 157 2.93 -14.44 5.03
N ASP A 158 2.98 -15.72 5.43
CA ASP A 158 2.92 -16.88 4.53
C ASP A 158 1.49 -17.23 4.08
N GLY A 159 0.48 -16.45 4.49
CA GLY A 159 -0.92 -16.68 4.20
C GLY A 159 -1.61 -17.72 5.09
N THR A 160 -0.89 -18.33 6.04
CA THR A 160 -1.49 -19.23 7.02
C THR A 160 -2.19 -18.45 8.14
N SER A 161 -3.19 -19.05 8.77
CA SER A 161 -3.84 -18.50 9.97
C SER A 161 -3.81 -19.50 11.11
N LYS A 162 -3.63 -19.03 12.35
CA LYS A 162 -3.76 -19.85 13.56
C LYS A 162 -4.55 -19.10 14.63
N ASP A 163 -5.44 -19.79 15.32
CA ASP A 163 -6.08 -19.27 16.52
C ASP A 163 -5.02 -19.11 17.62
N LEU A 164 -4.77 -17.88 18.04
CA LEU A 164 -3.80 -17.54 19.09
C LEU A 164 -4.51 -16.87 20.26
N LEU A 165 -3.88 -16.96 21.44
CA LEU A 165 -4.25 -16.10 22.57
C LEU A 165 -3.86 -14.65 22.24
N ILE A 166 -4.78 -13.73 22.49
CA ILE A 166 -4.53 -12.29 22.37
C ILE A 166 -5.00 -11.54 23.62
N LEU A 167 -4.15 -10.63 24.09
CA LEU A 167 -4.54 -9.58 25.03
C LEU A 167 -4.84 -8.29 24.26
N LYS A 168 -6.08 -7.79 24.35
CA LYS A 168 -6.49 -6.49 23.77
C LYS A 168 -6.81 -5.49 24.86
N GLY A 169 -6.44 -4.23 24.66
CA GLY A 169 -6.82 -3.13 25.54
C GLY A 169 -5.83 -1.99 25.50
N VAL A 170 -5.40 -1.48 26.65
CA VAL A 170 -4.50 -0.31 26.76
C VAL A 170 -3.36 -0.53 27.75
N VAL A 171 -2.21 0.11 27.47
CA VAL A 171 -1.13 0.36 28.44
C VAL A 171 -1.09 1.85 28.80
N ARG A 172 -0.93 2.16 30.08
CA ARG A 172 -0.87 3.51 30.62
C ARG A 172 0.57 4.03 30.56
N THR A 173 0.77 5.23 30.02
CA THR A 173 2.05 5.94 30.00
C THR A 173 1.89 7.38 30.49
N GLN A 174 3.00 8.01 30.90
CA GLN A 174 3.03 9.42 31.25
C GLN A 174 3.95 10.19 30.29
N TYR A 175 3.36 10.98 29.40
CA TYR A 175 4.07 11.78 28.39
C TYR A 175 3.84 13.27 28.68
N LYS A 176 4.92 14.05 28.76
CA LYS A 176 4.88 15.51 29.10
C LYS A 176 4.01 15.82 30.33
N GLY A 177 4.12 15.00 31.37
CA GLY A 177 3.39 15.14 32.64
C GLY A 177 1.94 14.65 32.63
N LYS A 178 1.30 14.47 31.46
CA LYS A 178 -0.06 13.95 31.33
C LYS A 178 -0.06 12.42 31.20
N ARG A 179 -1.10 11.76 31.71
CA ARG A 179 -1.31 10.32 31.55
C ARG A 179 -2.10 10.04 30.26
N TYR A 180 -1.66 9.04 29.51
CA TYR A 180 -2.30 8.57 28.28
C TYR A 180 -2.50 7.06 28.32
N ASN A 181 -3.60 6.60 27.72
CA ASN A 181 -3.89 5.19 27.51
C ASN A 181 -3.56 4.86 26.04
N ILE A 182 -2.49 4.11 25.80
CA ILE A 182 -2.06 3.69 24.46
C ILE A 182 -2.74 2.36 24.14
N PRO A 183 -3.59 2.26 23.09
CA PRO A 183 -4.26 1.01 22.79
C PRO A 183 -3.31 0.02 22.11
N ILE A 184 -3.37 -1.23 22.54
CA ILE A 184 -2.44 -2.30 22.17
C ILE A 184 -3.13 -3.65 21.98
N GLU A 185 -2.52 -4.47 21.14
CA GLU A 185 -2.84 -5.89 20.91
C GLU A 185 -1.56 -6.72 21.08
N ILE A 186 -1.62 -7.78 21.88
CA ILE A 186 -0.47 -8.64 22.18
C ILE A 186 -0.83 -10.09 21.85
N TRP A 187 -0.19 -10.65 20.84
CA TRP A 187 -0.41 -12.03 20.39
C TRP A 187 0.61 -12.97 21.02
N LEU A 188 0.13 -14.05 21.63
CA LEU A 188 0.96 -15.06 22.29
C LEU A 188 0.99 -16.32 21.41
N GLU A 189 2.19 -16.68 20.92
CA GLU A 189 2.37 -17.96 20.22
C GLU A 189 2.33 -19.14 21.19
N LYS A 190 2.12 -20.35 20.64
CA LYS A 190 2.02 -21.61 21.41
C LYS A 190 3.18 -21.89 22.39
N ASP A 191 4.37 -21.34 22.11
CA ASP A 191 5.60 -21.54 22.86
C ASP A 191 5.85 -20.41 23.90
N HIS A 192 4.91 -19.46 24.06
CA HIS A 192 4.95 -18.46 25.13
C HIS A 192 4.98 -19.14 26.51
N PRO A 193 5.73 -18.62 27.51
CA PRO A 193 6.59 -17.42 27.47
C PRO A 193 8.03 -17.67 26.97
N LEU A 194 8.38 -18.85 26.46
CA LEU A 194 9.75 -19.13 25.99
C LEU A 194 10.12 -18.28 24.76
N LYS A 195 9.14 -17.98 23.91
CA LYS A 195 9.24 -17.04 22.78
C LYS A 195 8.58 -15.70 23.15
N ALA A 196 9.14 -14.60 22.65
CA ALA A 196 8.56 -13.27 22.79
C ALA A 196 7.14 -13.17 22.18
N PRO A 197 6.25 -12.35 22.76
CA PRO A 197 4.95 -12.04 22.15
C PRO A 197 5.10 -11.06 20.96
N LEU A 198 4.13 -11.07 20.05
CA LEU A 198 4.02 -10.06 18.99
C LEU A 198 3.12 -8.92 19.48
N VAL A 199 3.68 -7.73 19.63
CA VAL A 199 3.01 -6.58 20.27
C VAL A 199 2.75 -5.51 19.23
N TYR A 200 1.50 -5.04 19.13
CA TYR A 200 1.11 -3.95 18.25
C TYR A 200 0.46 -2.81 19.04
N VAL A 201 0.79 -1.57 18.68
CA VAL A 201 -0.04 -0.39 18.95
C VAL A 201 -1.16 -0.35 17.92
N LYS A 202 -2.40 -0.20 18.39
CA LYS A 202 -3.59 -0.07 17.53
C LYS A 202 -4.26 1.28 17.78
N PRO A 203 -3.98 2.31 16.96
CA PRO A 203 -4.62 3.61 17.10
C PRO A 203 -6.15 3.51 17.03
N THR A 204 -6.85 4.33 17.81
CA THR A 204 -8.29 4.61 17.60
C THR A 204 -8.49 5.43 16.31
N SER A 205 -9.73 5.60 15.87
CA SER A 205 -10.07 6.28 14.60
C SER A 205 -9.61 7.75 14.51
N ASP A 206 -9.26 8.38 15.62
CA ASP A 206 -8.74 9.73 15.77
C ASP A 206 -7.23 9.80 16.07
N MET A 207 -6.58 8.64 16.24
CA MET A 207 -5.15 8.53 16.53
C MET A 207 -4.37 7.99 15.33
N PHE A 208 -3.09 8.35 15.26
CA PHE A 208 -2.16 7.89 14.25
C PHE A 208 -0.84 7.47 14.90
N ILE A 209 -0.16 6.47 14.34
CA ILE A 209 1.20 6.11 14.76
C ILE A 209 2.14 7.27 14.43
N SER A 210 2.97 7.65 15.39
CA SER A 210 3.94 8.73 15.27
C SER A 210 5.09 8.32 14.33
N PRO A 211 5.31 8.99 13.19
CA PRO A 211 6.41 8.68 12.27
C PRO A 211 7.80 8.96 12.86
N ALA A 212 7.86 9.60 14.04
CA ALA A 212 9.08 9.84 14.81
C ALA A 212 9.29 8.81 15.94
N SER A 213 8.40 7.83 16.11
CA SER A 213 8.61 6.75 17.07
C SER A 213 9.79 5.89 16.65
N ARG A 214 10.64 5.53 17.61
CA ARG A 214 11.73 4.55 17.44
C ARG A 214 11.35 3.17 17.95
N ASP A 215 10.31 3.11 18.77
CA ASP A 215 9.88 1.93 19.52
C ASP A 215 8.68 1.24 18.87
N VAL A 216 8.13 1.82 17.79
CA VAL A 216 6.96 1.32 17.04
C VAL A 216 7.16 1.59 15.55
N ASN A 217 6.98 0.57 14.71
CA ASN A 217 7.07 0.68 13.25
C ASN A 217 5.76 1.25 12.63
N PRO A 218 5.73 1.59 11.32
CA PRO A 218 4.53 2.11 10.66
C PRO A 218 3.29 1.21 10.71
N ASP A 219 3.45 -0.11 10.76
CA ASP A 219 2.35 -1.10 10.89
C ASP A 219 1.83 -1.23 12.33
N GLY A 220 2.45 -0.52 13.27
CA GLY A 220 2.15 -0.54 14.70
C GLY A 220 2.91 -1.59 15.49
N LEU A 221 3.77 -2.43 14.87
CA LEU A 221 4.58 -3.42 15.57
C LEU A 221 5.57 -2.72 16.51
N VAL A 222 5.56 -3.11 17.78
CA VAL A 222 6.46 -2.56 18.82
C VAL A 222 7.82 -3.26 18.72
N VAL A 223 8.89 -2.46 18.61
CA VAL A 223 10.27 -2.89 18.33
C VAL A 223 11.21 -2.51 19.46
N LEU A 224 10.84 -2.85 20.69
CA LEU A 224 11.64 -2.58 21.90
C LEU A 224 12.84 -3.52 22.02
N PRO A 225 14.00 -3.04 22.51
CA PRO A 225 15.15 -3.90 22.84
C PRO A 225 14.79 -5.07 23.75
N TYR A 226 13.85 -4.87 24.68
CA TYR A 226 13.34 -5.89 25.61
C TYR A 226 12.71 -7.10 24.89
N LEU A 227 12.01 -6.87 23.77
CA LEU A 227 11.44 -7.95 22.95
C LEU A 227 12.54 -8.69 22.18
N ASN A 228 13.55 -7.97 21.68
CA ASN A 228 14.69 -8.55 20.96
C ASN A 228 15.60 -9.41 21.86
N SER A 229 15.72 -9.05 23.15
CA SER A 229 16.49 -9.81 24.15
C SER A 229 15.62 -10.71 25.05
N TRP A 230 14.38 -10.98 24.64
CA TRP A 230 13.43 -11.76 25.45
C TRP A 230 13.95 -13.18 25.71
N HIS A 231 13.99 -13.58 26.98
CA HIS A 231 14.38 -14.93 27.39
C HIS A 231 13.67 -15.31 28.69
N HIS A 232 12.87 -16.36 28.67
CA HIS A 232 12.27 -16.89 29.90
C HIS A 232 13.32 -17.64 30.75
N PRO A 233 13.36 -17.51 32.09
CA PRO A 233 12.45 -16.75 32.96
C PRO A 233 12.84 -15.29 33.24
N GLY A 234 13.88 -14.75 32.59
CA GLY A 234 14.29 -13.34 32.72
C GLY A 234 13.39 -12.33 31.99
N SER A 235 12.33 -12.80 31.31
CA SER A 235 11.37 -11.95 30.61
C SER A 235 9.93 -12.41 30.80
N ASP A 236 9.05 -11.43 30.99
CA ASP A 236 7.61 -11.57 31.26
C ASP A 236 6.80 -10.36 30.75
N LEU A 237 5.47 -10.49 30.69
CA LEU A 237 4.59 -9.44 30.16
C LEU A 237 4.52 -8.21 31.07
N ILE A 238 4.66 -8.37 32.38
CA ILE A 238 4.58 -7.25 33.33
C ILE A 238 5.78 -6.30 33.16
N SER A 239 6.99 -6.85 33.02
CA SER A 239 8.21 -6.09 32.76
C SER A 239 8.21 -5.46 31.36
N LEU A 240 7.69 -6.17 30.35
CA LEU A 240 7.43 -5.60 29.03
C LEU A 240 6.54 -4.35 29.09
N PHE A 241 5.47 -4.35 29.89
CA PHE A 241 4.62 -3.16 30.04
C PHE A 241 5.31 -2.02 30.77
N HIS A 242 6.22 -2.29 31.70
CA HIS A 242 7.04 -1.25 32.31
C HIS A 242 7.99 -0.60 31.28
N GLU A 243 8.65 -1.39 30.42
CA GLU A 243 9.50 -0.85 29.35
C GLU A 243 8.68 -0.14 28.25
N MET A 244 7.51 -0.64 27.86
CA MET A 244 6.58 0.07 26.96
C MET A 244 6.12 1.40 27.57
N SER A 245 5.68 1.41 28.83
CA SER A 245 5.21 2.63 29.51
C SER A 245 6.31 3.69 29.59
N LYS A 246 7.56 3.27 29.85
CA LYS A 246 8.77 4.11 29.89
C LYS A 246 9.14 4.65 28.52
N ALA A 247 9.25 3.81 27.50
CA ALA A 247 9.58 4.21 26.13
C ALA A 247 8.54 5.21 25.57
N PHE A 248 7.26 4.86 25.69
CA PHE A 248 6.15 5.71 25.24
C PHE A 248 6.01 7.01 26.06
N GLY A 249 6.56 7.04 27.28
CA GLY A 249 6.63 8.24 28.12
C GLY A 249 7.72 9.23 27.68
N VAL A 250 8.79 8.73 27.07
CA VAL A 250 9.84 9.55 26.41
C VAL A 250 9.32 10.07 25.07
N ALA A 251 8.77 9.19 24.23
CA ALA A 251 8.22 9.54 22.93
C ALA A 251 6.90 8.80 22.69
N SER A 252 5.78 9.53 22.73
CA SER A 252 4.46 8.94 22.49
C SER A 252 4.42 8.23 21.12
N PRO A 253 4.03 6.94 21.07
CA PRO A 253 3.96 6.18 19.82
C PRO A 253 2.76 6.58 18.96
N VAL A 254 1.79 7.31 19.54
CA VAL A 254 0.63 7.85 18.83
C VAL A 254 0.44 9.34 19.09
N TYR A 255 -0.26 10.01 18.17
CA TYR A 255 -0.79 11.35 18.35
C TYR A 255 -2.27 11.38 17.95
N SER A 256 -3.08 12.20 18.62
CA SER A 256 -4.50 12.36 18.31
C SER A 256 -4.76 13.62 17.49
N ASN A 257 -5.73 13.56 16.57
CA ASN A 257 -6.18 14.70 15.79
C ASN A 257 -7.26 15.51 16.53
N SER A 258 -6.95 15.89 17.78
CA SER A 258 -7.83 16.66 18.65
C SER A 258 -7.50 18.15 18.59
N SER A 259 -8.28 18.89 17.79
CA SER A 259 -8.17 20.34 17.61
C SER A 259 -8.11 21.07 18.96
N SER A 260 -6.96 21.67 19.29
CA SER A 260 -6.79 22.51 20.47
C SER A 260 -6.17 23.84 20.07
N ASN A 261 -6.94 24.92 20.28
CA ASN A 261 -6.64 26.27 19.84
C ASN A 261 -5.29 26.78 20.37
N TYR A 262 -4.33 27.00 19.48
CA TYR A 262 -3.28 27.99 19.74
C TYR A 262 -3.79 29.36 19.30
N VAL A 263 -4.29 30.13 20.27
CA VAL A 263 -4.54 31.56 20.08
C VAL A 263 -3.19 32.23 19.81
N SER A 264 -3.06 32.83 18.63
CA SER A 264 -1.90 33.62 18.25
C SER A 264 -1.87 34.91 19.08
N LEU A 265 -0.96 35.00 20.05
CA LEU A 265 -0.62 36.25 20.72
C LEU A 265 0.71 36.75 20.16
N SER A 266 0.61 37.69 19.22
CA SER A 266 1.74 38.38 18.61
C SER A 266 2.27 39.52 19.48
N ASN A 267 3.59 39.70 19.43
CA ASN A 267 4.35 40.92 19.74
C ASN A 267 4.48 41.37 21.20
N SER A 268 5.73 41.35 21.68
CA SER A 268 6.42 42.55 22.16
C SER A 268 7.94 42.40 21.91
N SER A 269 8.57 43.45 21.40
CA SER A 269 10.00 43.53 21.04
C SER A 269 10.83 44.20 22.15
N ILE A 270 12.15 44.45 21.91
CA ILE A 270 13.19 45.11 22.77
C ILE A 270 14.02 44.09 23.61
N SER A 271 15.37 44.09 23.68
CA SER A 271 16.44 44.75 22.89
C SER A 271 17.87 44.17 23.16
N SER A 272 18.72 44.17 22.13
CA SER A 272 20.21 44.31 22.10
C SER A 272 21.14 43.96 23.30
N SER A 273 22.14 43.09 23.06
CA SER A 273 23.60 43.38 23.19
C SER A 273 24.44 42.18 22.67
N THR A 274 25.34 42.35 21.69
CA THR A 274 26.81 42.58 21.82
C THR A 274 27.52 41.43 22.58
N THR A 275 28.38 40.62 21.95
CA THR A 275 29.77 40.98 21.52
C THR A 275 30.32 40.16 20.34
N LYS A 276 31.39 40.69 19.73
CA LYS A 276 32.18 40.07 18.64
C LYS A 276 33.27 39.16 19.18
N ALA A 277 33.63 38.12 18.42
CA ALA A 277 35.01 37.63 18.33
C ALA A 277 35.26 37.05 16.93
N SER A 278 36.34 37.50 16.28
CA SER A 278 36.70 37.14 14.90
C SER A 278 38.15 36.64 14.86
N VAL A 279 38.39 35.45 14.31
CA VAL A 279 39.72 35.03 13.86
C VAL A 279 39.59 34.33 12.51
N SER A 280 40.43 34.74 11.56
CA SER A 280 40.58 34.13 10.24
C SER A 280 42.07 34.02 9.94
N LEU A 281 42.53 32.84 9.52
CA LEU A 281 43.88 32.60 9.01
C LEU A 281 43.84 31.56 7.87
N LYS A 282 44.84 31.61 6.99
CA LYS A 282 44.73 31.21 5.57
C LYS A 282 45.37 29.86 5.23
N ASN A 283 44.75 29.16 4.29
CA ASN A 283 45.28 28.37 3.15
C ASN A 283 46.45 27.36 3.29
N ALA A 284 46.11 26.10 2.93
CA ALA A 284 46.82 25.21 1.98
C ALA A 284 48.15 24.53 2.40
N PRO A 285 48.60 23.42 1.73
CA PRO A 285 48.04 22.75 0.55
C PRO A 285 47.77 21.22 0.68
N LEU A 286 47.24 20.65 -0.41
CA LEU A 286 46.93 19.23 -0.64
C LEU A 286 48.16 18.40 -1.06
N PRO A 287 48.19 17.07 -0.84
CA PRO A 287 49.02 16.15 -1.62
C PRO A 287 48.19 15.25 -2.56
N THR A 288 48.60 15.19 -3.83
CA THR A 288 48.12 14.24 -4.84
C THR A 288 49.04 13.01 -4.87
N ILE A 289 48.49 11.78 -4.90
CA ILE A 289 49.24 10.57 -5.27
C ILE A 289 48.45 9.77 -6.32
N HIS A 290 49.21 9.14 -7.23
CA HIS A 290 48.76 8.55 -8.48
C HIS A 290 47.95 7.25 -8.36
N SER A 291 47.22 6.97 -9.44
CA SER A 291 46.66 5.68 -9.79
C SER A 291 47.71 4.59 -10.01
N GLN A 292 47.40 3.35 -9.64
CA GLN A 292 47.33 2.23 -10.60
C GLN A 292 46.53 1.05 -10.02
N ALA A 293 46.09 0.15 -10.91
CA ALA A 293 44.97 -0.75 -10.65
C ALA A 293 45.34 -2.05 -9.91
N SER A 294 44.36 -2.60 -9.20
CA SER A 294 44.19 -4.05 -9.05
C SER A 294 42.71 -4.38 -9.05
N SER A 295 42.20 -4.66 -10.24
CA SER A 295 40.85 -5.12 -10.48
C SER A 295 40.72 -6.60 -10.08
N THR A 296 39.97 -6.90 -9.02
CA THR A 296 39.13 -8.09 -8.77
C THR A 296 38.44 -7.85 -7.41
N ILE A 297 37.23 -8.41 -7.18
CA ILE A 297 36.39 -8.20 -5.97
C ILE A 297 35.63 -6.84 -5.95
N LEU A 298 34.94 -6.50 -7.05
CA LEU A 298 33.70 -5.71 -7.02
C LEU A 298 32.79 -6.21 -8.16
N LYS A 299 31.91 -7.17 -7.86
CA LYS A 299 30.86 -7.63 -8.79
C LYS A 299 29.53 -8.08 -8.15
N ASN A 300 29.45 -8.21 -6.83
CA ASN A 300 28.24 -8.66 -6.12
C ASN A 300 27.90 -7.67 -4.99
N ALA A 301 27.22 -6.57 -5.31
CA ALA A 301 26.69 -5.61 -4.32
C ALA A 301 25.49 -4.78 -4.82
N ASP A 302 25.35 -4.55 -6.14
CA ASP A 302 24.41 -3.56 -6.71
C ASP A 302 23.07 -4.16 -7.19
N GLU A 303 22.39 -4.97 -6.38
CA GLU A 303 21.13 -5.63 -6.82
C GLU A 303 19.95 -5.58 -5.82
N GLN A 304 19.99 -4.74 -4.79
CA GLN A 304 18.94 -4.61 -3.78
C GLN A 304 18.28 -3.21 -3.73
N SER A 305 16.95 -3.18 -3.52
CA SER A 305 16.08 -2.00 -3.28
C SER A 305 15.83 -1.01 -4.44
N HIS A 306 15.06 -1.41 -5.46
CA HIS A 306 14.35 -0.49 -6.38
C HIS A 306 13.01 -1.12 -6.80
N THR A 307 11.86 -0.40 -6.77
CA THR A 307 10.57 -0.59 -7.53
C THR A 307 9.25 -0.22 -6.81
N HIS A 308 9.25 0.21 -5.56
CA HIS A 308 8.00 0.33 -4.79
C HIS A 308 7.02 1.38 -5.38
N ARG A 309 7.49 2.27 -6.28
CA ARG A 309 6.71 3.28 -7.06
C ARG A 309 5.45 2.75 -7.75
N PHE A 310 5.45 1.48 -8.15
CA PHE A 310 4.34 0.86 -8.87
C PHE A 310 3.20 0.39 -7.95
N SER A 311 3.49 0.18 -6.66
CA SER A 311 2.51 -0.27 -5.65
C SER A 311 1.69 0.86 -5.00
N ASP A 312 2.11 2.12 -5.17
CA ASP A 312 1.54 3.33 -4.58
C ASP A 312 0.15 3.69 -5.15
N ILE A 313 -0.86 2.87 -4.88
CA ILE A 313 -2.28 3.13 -5.20
C ILE A 313 -3.22 2.74 -4.07
N VAL A 314 -2.70 1.94 -3.12
CA VAL A 314 -3.38 1.60 -1.87
C VAL A 314 -3.60 2.91 -1.10
N GLY A 315 -4.87 3.23 -0.79
CA GLY A 315 -5.23 4.47 -0.10
C GLY A 315 -5.72 5.61 -0.99
N GLU A 316 -6.07 5.36 -2.26
CA GLU A 316 -6.86 6.33 -3.03
C GLU A 316 -8.20 6.66 -2.32
N PRO A 317 -8.55 7.94 -2.11
CA PRO A 317 -9.75 8.33 -1.38
C PRO A 317 -11.05 7.80 -2.00
N ARG A 318 -11.80 6.99 -1.23
CA ARG A 318 -13.14 6.48 -1.59
C ARG A 318 -14.24 7.57 -1.71
N ARG A 319 -13.87 8.86 -1.69
CA ARG A 319 -14.76 10.01 -1.90
C ARG A 319 -14.14 11.01 -2.86
N MET A 320 -14.98 11.68 -3.64
CA MET A 320 -14.55 12.81 -4.47
C MET A 320 -13.92 13.91 -3.58
N LEU A 321 -12.69 14.30 -3.87
CA LEU A 321 -12.04 15.45 -3.25
C LEU A 321 -12.34 16.74 -4.03
N LEU A 322 -12.01 17.88 -3.44
CA LEU A 322 -12.03 19.17 -4.14
C LEU A 322 -11.02 19.16 -5.31
N PRO A 323 -11.19 19.97 -6.37
CA PRO A 323 -10.20 20.07 -7.43
C PRO A 323 -8.82 20.56 -6.96
N ILE A 324 -7.76 20.11 -7.64
CA ILE A 324 -6.40 20.64 -7.45
C ILE A 324 -6.28 21.94 -8.24
N GLN A 325 -6.14 23.07 -7.54
CA GLN A 325 -6.12 24.41 -8.10
C GLN A 325 -5.30 25.37 -7.21
N GLY A 326 -4.87 26.49 -7.78
CA GLY A 326 -4.01 27.51 -7.16
C GLY A 326 -2.56 27.42 -7.63
N PHE A 327 -2.05 26.22 -7.87
CA PHE A 327 -0.69 26.01 -8.39
C PHE A 327 -0.52 26.57 -9.80
N GLU A 328 -1.57 26.62 -10.63
CA GLU A 328 -1.48 27.11 -12.01
C GLU A 328 -1.16 28.61 -12.10
N LYS A 329 -1.37 29.33 -11.00
CA LYS A 329 -1.09 30.77 -10.85
C LYS A 329 0.33 31.05 -10.36
N MET A 330 1.09 30.02 -10.00
CA MET A 330 2.47 30.19 -9.55
C MET A 330 3.40 30.48 -10.72
N PRO A 331 4.47 31.29 -10.49
CA PRO A 331 5.51 31.46 -11.49
C PRO A 331 6.22 30.14 -11.76
N LEU A 332 6.73 29.98 -13.00
CA LEU A 332 7.75 28.98 -13.27
C LEU A 332 9.08 29.46 -12.67
N VAL A 333 9.74 28.58 -11.93
CA VAL A 333 10.97 28.86 -11.17
C VAL A 333 11.96 27.71 -11.35
N SER A 334 13.22 27.88 -10.94
CA SER A 334 14.19 26.78 -10.95
C SER A 334 13.78 25.68 -9.96
N LEU A 335 14.30 24.46 -10.15
CA LEU A 335 13.95 23.33 -9.29
C LEU A 335 14.32 23.57 -7.82
N GLU A 336 15.44 24.24 -7.54
CA GLU A 336 15.85 24.64 -6.18
C GLU A 336 14.82 25.58 -5.55
N HIS A 337 14.35 26.58 -6.29
CA HIS A 337 13.30 27.48 -5.80
C HIS A 337 11.95 26.75 -5.61
N ALA A 338 11.69 25.72 -6.42
CA ALA A 338 10.47 24.93 -6.34
C ALA A 338 10.43 24.00 -5.12
N ILE A 339 11.59 23.47 -4.69
CA ILE A 339 11.71 22.58 -3.53
C ILE A 339 11.98 23.30 -2.20
N ASN A 340 12.34 24.59 -2.21
CA ASN A 340 12.54 25.39 -0.99
C ASN A 340 11.42 25.24 0.08
N PRO A 341 10.11 25.24 -0.24
CA PRO A 341 9.04 25.02 0.76
C PRO A 341 8.96 23.58 1.29
N LEU A 342 9.66 22.64 0.65
CA LEU A 342 9.64 21.20 0.93
C LEU A 342 10.84 20.74 1.77
N VAL A 343 11.90 21.55 1.91
CA VAL A 343 13.14 21.19 2.62
C VAL A 343 12.88 20.75 4.07
N SER A 344 11.90 21.36 4.75
CA SER A 344 11.53 20.96 6.12
C SER A 344 10.56 19.76 6.19
N LEU A 345 10.00 19.33 5.06
CA LEU A 345 9.05 18.22 4.95
C LEU A 345 9.70 16.93 4.46
N ILE A 346 10.70 17.05 3.58
CA ILE A 346 11.37 15.94 2.89
C ILE A 346 12.86 16.05 3.20
N PRO A 347 13.41 15.19 4.08
CA PRO A 347 14.85 15.11 4.29
C PRO A 347 15.60 14.88 2.98
N ASP A 348 16.81 15.43 2.89
CA ASP A 348 17.76 15.22 1.79
C ASP A 348 17.29 15.68 0.40
N VAL A 349 16.12 16.34 0.29
CA VAL A 349 15.55 16.82 -0.98
C VAL A 349 16.46 17.79 -1.73
N GLU A 350 17.26 18.60 -1.03
CA GLU A 350 18.25 19.50 -1.65
C GLU A 350 19.38 18.71 -2.32
N GLN A 351 19.90 17.67 -1.65
CA GLN A 351 20.93 16.78 -2.20
C GLN A 351 20.39 16.00 -3.39
N MET A 352 19.18 15.44 -3.29
CA MET A 352 18.55 14.67 -4.38
C MET A 352 18.18 15.58 -5.56
N THR A 353 17.77 16.83 -5.31
CA THR A 353 17.58 17.86 -6.34
C THR A 353 18.89 18.15 -7.09
N TRP A 354 20.00 18.29 -6.37
CA TRP A 354 21.31 18.49 -7.00
C TRP A 354 21.70 17.29 -7.88
N ILE A 355 21.52 16.05 -7.40
CA ILE A 355 21.77 14.82 -8.16
C ILE A 355 20.90 14.76 -9.42
N ALA A 356 19.59 15.04 -9.31
CA ALA A 356 18.67 15.07 -10.44
C ALA A 356 19.12 16.08 -11.53
N LYS A 357 19.59 17.27 -11.12
CA LYS A 357 20.12 18.27 -12.06
C LYS A 357 21.43 17.84 -12.73
N GLN A 358 22.37 17.22 -12.01
CA GLN A 358 23.63 16.73 -12.61
C GLN A 358 23.41 15.69 -13.72
N ASN A 359 22.31 14.94 -13.66
CA ASN A 359 21.92 13.96 -14.67
C ASN A 359 21.10 14.55 -15.84
N CYS A 360 20.76 15.85 -15.81
CA CYS A 360 19.90 16.53 -16.79
C CYS A 360 20.63 17.58 -17.65
N ASN A 361 21.94 17.43 -17.90
CA ASN A 361 22.77 18.45 -18.58
C ASN A 361 22.35 18.75 -20.04
N SER A 362 21.70 17.81 -20.72
CA SER A 362 21.21 17.96 -22.11
C SER A 362 19.83 17.31 -22.25
N PRO A 363 18.77 17.96 -21.75
CA PRO A 363 17.43 17.38 -21.73
C PRO A 363 16.87 17.24 -23.15
N LYS A 364 16.13 16.15 -23.39
CA LYS A 364 15.40 15.90 -24.64
C LYS A 364 14.06 16.62 -24.65
N ASP A 365 13.30 16.42 -25.73
CA ASP A 365 11.86 16.68 -25.80
C ASP A 365 11.43 18.14 -25.53
N GLY A 366 12.35 19.10 -25.73
CA GLY A 366 12.11 20.54 -25.58
C GLY A 366 11.98 21.01 -24.13
N LEU A 367 12.36 20.18 -23.15
CA LEU A 367 12.35 20.56 -21.74
C LEU A 367 13.57 21.42 -21.37
N THR A 368 13.42 22.29 -20.38
CA THR A 368 14.58 22.90 -19.70
C THR A 368 15.26 21.89 -18.78
N MET A 369 16.48 22.21 -18.32
CA MET A 369 17.19 21.40 -17.32
C MET A 369 16.37 21.24 -16.03
N ASP A 370 15.74 22.32 -15.54
CA ASP A 370 14.89 22.29 -14.34
C ASP A 370 13.61 21.47 -14.55
N GLU A 371 12.99 21.54 -15.73
CA GLU A 371 11.83 20.74 -16.08
C GLU A 371 12.16 19.24 -16.14
N SER A 372 13.24 18.87 -16.84
CA SER A 372 13.73 17.49 -16.89
C SER A 372 14.13 16.97 -15.50
N ALA A 373 14.86 17.77 -14.73
CA ALA A 373 15.28 17.40 -13.38
C ALA A 373 14.09 17.29 -12.41
N SER A 374 13.00 18.03 -12.63
CA SER A 374 11.78 17.88 -11.81
C SER A 374 11.12 16.52 -12.01
N ILE A 375 11.10 16.00 -13.25
CA ILE A 375 10.61 14.65 -13.56
C ILE A 375 11.58 13.61 -12.98
N MET A 376 12.89 13.83 -13.14
CA MET A 376 13.89 12.90 -12.61
C MET A 376 13.81 12.77 -11.09
N LEU A 377 13.69 13.89 -10.37
CA LEU A 377 13.51 13.93 -8.91
C LEU A 377 12.25 13.18 -8.45
N TYR A 378 11.17 13.22 -9.23
CA TYR A 378 9.97 12.41 -8.97
C TYR A 378 10.27 10.91 -9.10
N THR A 379 11.06 10.50 -10.10
CA THR A 379 11.34 9.08 -10.34
C THR A 379 12.38 8.47 -9.40
N MET A 380 13.17 9.27 -8.70
CA MET A 380 14.21 8.78 -7.77
C MET A 380 13.57 8.10 -6.53
N GLU A 381 14.10 6.93 -6.17
CA GLU A 381 13.88 6.31 -4.86
C GLU A 381 15.12 6.53 -3.98
N TRP A 382 14.91 6.74 -2.67
CA TRP A 382 15.99 6.82 -1.69
C TRP A 382 15.54 6.32 -0.31
N GLU A 383 16.51 5.93 0.51
CA GLU A 383 16.26 5.38 1.84
C GLU A 383 16.21 6.48 2.93
N PRO A 384 15.29 6.40 3.92
CA PRO A 384 14.25 5.39 4.04
C PRO A 384 13.15 5.61 2.99
N TYR A 385 12.75 4.53 2.33
CA TYR A 385 11.83 4.51 1.20
C TYR A 385 10.60 5.43 1.35
N GLU A 386 9.93 5.43 2.51
CA GLU A 386 8.68 6.16 2.74
C GLU A 386 8.85 7.69 2.67
N LYS A 387 10.10 8.18 2.72
CA LYS A 387 10.48 9.59 2.59
C LYS A 387 10.96 9.95 1.19
N SER A 388 10.91 9.02 0.23
CA SER A 388 11.14 9.32 -1.19
C SER A 388 10.17 10.42 -1.66
N PHE A 389 10.65 11.24 -2.59
CA PHE A 389 9.96 12.47 -3.01
C PHE A 389 8.52 12.20 -3.47
N TYR A 390 8.35 11.25 -4.39
CA TYR A 390 7.04 10.95 -4.97
C TYR A 390 6.08 10.30 -3.97
N VAL A 391 6.57 9.48 -3.03
CA VAL A 391 5.74 8.87 -1.97
C VAL A 391 5.09 9.99 -1.16
N THR A 392 5.90 10.95 -0.72
CA THR A 392 5.42 12.10 0.05
C THR A 392 4.48 12.99 -0.77
N LEU A 393 4.78 13.21 -2.06
CA LEU A 393 3.93 13.98 -2.97
C LEU A 393 2.57 13.31 -3.19
N ASN A 394 2.55 12.03 -3.55
CA ASN A 394 1.32 11.29 -3.85
C ASN A 394 0.44 11.13 -2.61
N ASN A 395 1.03 10.88 -1.43
CA ASN A 395 0.31 10.92 -0.17
C ASN A 395 -0.32 12.31 0.08
N THR A 396 0.38 13.40 -0.23
CA THR A 396 -0.16 14.76 -0.12
C THR A 396 -1.26 15.06 -1.15
N LEU A 397 -1.17 14.50 -2.37
CA LEU A 397 -2.19 14.63 -3.41
C LEU A 397 -3.50 13.89 -3.06
N ARG A 398 -3.38 12.71 -2.43
CA ARG A 398 -4.50 11.94 -1.86
C ARG A 398 -5.06 12.53 -0.57
N ALA A 399 -4.33 13.42 0.10
CA ALA A 399 -4.77 14.02 1.34
C ALA A 399 -6.08 14.81 1.17
N THR A 400 -7.00 14.63 2.12
CA THR A 400 -8.30 15.33 2.08
C THR A 400 -8.19 16.81 2.43
N VAL A 401 -7.11 17.22 3.11
CA VAL A 401 -6.84 18.59 3.53
C VAL A 401 -5.95 19.28 2.50
N ARG A 402 -6.56 19.93 1.50
CA ARG A 402 -5.84 20.52 0.36
C ARG A 402 -4.90 21.69 0.69
N GLU A 403 -4.99 22.24 1.89
CA GLU A 403 -3.99 23.17 2.43
C GLU A 403 -2.59 22.52 2.53
N GLN A 404 -2.50 21.21 2.79
CA GLN A 404 -1.23 20.48 2.84
C GLN A 404 -0.50 20.44 1.48
N LEU A 405 -1.22 20.68 0.38
CA LEU A 405 -0.63 20.72 -0.96
C LEU A 405 0.02 22.07 -1.28
N LYS A 406 -0.23 23.13 -0.51
CA LYS A 406 0.31 24.49 -0.79
C LYS A 406 1.84 24.57 -0.89
N PRO A 407 2.64 23.93 -0.01
CA PRO A 407 4.11 23.90 -0.16
C PRO A 407 4.56 23.32 -1.51
N TRP A 408 3.79 22.39 -2.07
CA TRP A 408 4.08 21.73 -3.34
C TRP A 408 3.71 22.55 -4.57
N PHE A 409 3.04 23.72 -4.44
CA PHE A 409 2.49 24.43 -5.61
C PHE A 409 3.57 24.90 -6.60
N LEU A 410 4.76 25.29 -6.15
CA LEU A 410 5.86 25.65 -7.06
C LEU A 410 6.40 24.42 -7.81
N TYR A 411 6.59 23.30 -7.11
CA TYR A 411 7.02 22.04 -7.71
C TYR A 411 5.97 21.48 -8.69
N LEU A 412 4.69 21.43 -8.28
CA LEU A 412 3.58 21.03 -9.14
C LEU A 412 3.48 21.91 -10.39
N ARG A 413 3.70 23.23 -10.26
CA ARG A 413 3.73 24.15 -11.40
C ARG A 413 4.84 23.77 -12.39
N LEU A 414 6.03 23.46 -11.90
CA LEU A 414 7.19 23.07 -12.71
C LEU A 414 6.99 21.71 -13.39
N VAL A 415 6.71 20.64 -12.62
CA VAL A 415 6.63 19.27 -13.16
C VAL A 415 5.43 19.07 -14.07
N ILE A 416 4.27 19.69 -13.79
CA ILE A 416 3.10 19.59 -14.67
C ILE A 416 3.36 20.37 -15.97
N ASN A 417 4.04 21.52 -15.92
CA ASN A 417 4.43 22.25 -17.13
C ASN A 417 5.40 21.42 -18.01
N ALA A 418 6.37 20.74 -17.39
CA ALA A 418 7.26 19.79 -18.07
C ALA A 418 6.48 18.66 -18.75
N LEU A 419 5.62 17.97 -18.00
CA LEU A 419 4.81 16.85 -18.50
C LEU A 419 3.77 17.27 -19.55
N GLN A 420 3.28 18.51 -19.53
CA GLN A 420 2.40 19.05 -20.56
C GLN A 420 3.10 19.24 -21.91
N LYS A 421 4.42 19.48 -21.94
CA LYS A 421 5.21 19.59 -23.19
C LYS A 421 5.46 18.24 -23.87
N LEU A 422 5.55 17.16 -23.09
CA LEU A 422 5.76 15.82 -23.63
C LEU A 422 4.50 15.35 -24.41
N PRO A 423 4.65 14.61 -25.52
CA PRO A 423 3.51 14.10 -26.28
C PRO A 423 2.69 13.09 -25.45
N PRO A 424 1.35 13.07 -25.58
CA PRO A 424 0.51 12.04 -24.96
C PRO A 424 0.65 10.69 -25.67
N THR A 425 0.49 9.60 -24.93
CA THR A 425 0.46 8.22 -25.45
C THR A 425 -0.96 7.66 -25.43
N HIS A 426 -1.45 7.20 -26.59
CA HIS A 426 -2.78 6.61 -26.79
C HIS A 426 -2.71 5.07 -26.82
N HIS A 427 -2.24 4.47 -25.73
CA HIS A 427 -1.94 3.04 -25.64
C HIS A 427 -2.48 2.44 -24.35
N VAL A 428 -2.67 1.11 -24.35
CA VAL A 428 -2.91 0.39 -23.10
C VAL A 428 -1.62 0.41 -22.28
N VAL A 429 -1.70 0.93 -21.06
CA VAL A 429 -0.60 0.91 -20.08
C VAL A 429 -0.95 0.01 -18.91
N TYR A 430 0.07 -0.53 -18.25
CA TYR A 430 -0.08 -1.49 -17.16
C TYR A 430 0.52 -0.97 -15.86
N ARG A 431 -0.12 -1.31 -14.73
CA ARG A 431 0.40 -1.07 -13.37
C ARG A 431 0.14 -2.29 -12.49
N GLY A 432 1.19 -2.84 -11.90
CA GLY A 432 1.12 -3.96 -10.97
C GLY A 432 1.15 -3.49 -9.51
N VAL A 433 0.32 -4.08 -8.66
CA VAL A 433 0.21 -3.75 -7.23
C VAL A 433 0.13 -5.03 -6.41
N LYS A 434 0.96 -5.16 -5.37
CA LYS A 434 0.98 -6.33 -4.47
C LYS A 434 -0.08 -6.25 -3.37
N SER A 435 -1.34 -6.13 -3.76
CA SER A 435 -2.50 -6.11 -2.87
C SER A 435 -3.76 -6.58 -3.60
N ASP A 436 -4.79 -7.00 -2.86
CA ASP A 436 -6.11 -7.25 -3.42
C ASP A 436 -6.93 -5.95 -3.38
N LEU A 437 -7.25 -5.45 -4.57
CA LEU A 437 -8.09 -4.26 -4.73
C LEU A 437 -9.42 -4.59 -5.41
N ALA A 438 -9.75 -5.86 -5.69
CA ALA A 438 -10.95 -6.22 -6.45
C ALA A 438 -12.25 -5.70 -5.81
N ALA A 439 -12.31 -5.66 -4.47
CA ALA A 439 -13.46 -5.13 -3.73
C ALA A 439 -13.66 -3.61 -3.86
N GLU A 440 -12.62 -2.84 -4.23
CA GLU A 440 -12.70 -1.38 -4.40
C GLU A 440 -13.10 -0.97 -5.83
N TYR A 441 -12.97 -1.89 -6.79
CA TYR A 441 -13.14 -1.63 -8.22
C TYR A 441 -14.29 -2.46 -8.79
N SER A 442 -15.52 -1.99 -8.57
CA SER A 442 -16.72 -2.60 -9.16
C SER A 442 -16.89 -2.21 -10.62
N ARG A 443 -17.20 -3.18 -11.50
CA ARG A 443 -17.45 -2.92 -12.93
C ARG A 443 -18.58 -1.88 -13.13
N GLY A 444 -18.34 -0.92 -14.02
CA GLY A 444 -19.23 0.23 -14.28
C GLY A 444 -19.13 1.37 -13.26
N SER A 445 -18.31 1.23 -12.20
CA SER A 445 -18.02 2.35 -11.31
C SER A 445 -17.03 3.34 -11.95
N THR A 446 -17.06 4.56 -11.45
CA THR A 446 -16.11 5.61 -11.81
C THR A 446 -15.23 5.92 -10.60
N ILE A 447 -13.92 5.94 -10.83
CA ILE A 447 -12.89 6.17 -9.81
C ILE A 447 -12.03 7.39 -10.19
N VAL A 448 -11.29 7.94 -9.23
CA VAL A 448 -10.29 8.98 -9.48
C VAL A 448 -8.98 8.55 -8.83
N TRP A 449 -7.88 8.65 -9.56
CA TRP A 449 -6.54 8.52 -9.01
C TRP A 449 -5.97 9.93 -8.78
N TRP A 450 -5.81 10.30 -7.52
CA TRP A 450 -5.40 11.65 -7.13
C TRP A 450 -3.88 11.84 -7.17
N GLY A 451 -3.10 10.78 -6.90
CA GLY A 451 -1.64 10.80 -7.09
C GLY A 451 -1.20 10.76 -8.56
N PHE A 452 0.07 11.07 -8.82
CA PHE A 452 0.71 10.68 -10.08
C PHE A 452 0.79 9.15 -10.13
N SER A 453 0.56 8.54 -11.30
CA SER A 453 0.53 7.07 -11.43
C SER A 453 1.57 6.58 -12.44
N SER A 454 2.64 5.95 -11.95
CA SER A 454 3.66 5.30 -12.76
C SER A 454 3.11 4.01 -13.38
N CYS A 455 3.16 3.91 -14.71
CA CYS A 455 2.74 2.74 -15.47
C CYS A 455 3.87 2.33 -16.43
N THR A 456 3.74 1.16 -17.06
CA THR A 456 4.67 0.70 -18.10
C THR A 456 3.87 0.23 -19.33
N VAL A 457 4.45 0.38 -20.52
CA VAL A 457 3.91 -0.17 -21.77
C VAL A 457 4.32 -1.63 -21.99
N SER A 458 5.38 -2.11 -21.33
CA SER A 458 5.84 -3.49 -21.47
C SER A 458 5.10 -4.40 -20.50
N ILE A 459 4.36 -5.37 -21.05
CA ILE A 459 3.75 -6.45 -20.25
C ILE A 459 4.83 -7.40 -19.69
N GLU A 460 6.02 -7.45 -20.30
CA GLU A 460 7.17 -8.22 -19.82
C GLU A 460 7.73 -7.66 -18.51
N ALA A 461 7.71 -6.34 -18.32
CA ALA A 461 8.18 -5.70 -17.08
C ALA A 461 7.40 -6.22 -15.84
N LEU A 462 6.12 -6.57 -16.00
CA LEU A 462 5.30 -7.16 -14.94
C LEU A 462 5.76 -8.55 -14.48
N LYS A 463 6.53 -9.29 -15.31
CA LYS A 463 7.11 -10.59 -14.93
C LYS A 463 8.13 -10.47 -13.82
N ASN A 464 8.70 -9.29 -13.62
CA ASN A 464 9.61 -9.00 -12.53
C ASN A 464 8.82 -9.05 -11.21
N GLU A 465 9.27 -9.90 -10.28
CA GLU A 465 8.68 -10.06 -8.93
C GLU A 465 8.56 -8.75 -8.17
N ARG A 466 9.30 -7.73 -8.59
CA ARG A 466 9.27 -6.39 -8.04
C ARG A 466 8.02 -5.56 -8.41
N PHE A 467 7.51 -5.70 -9.64
CA PHE A 467 6.36 -4.92 -10.14
C PHE A 467 5.02 -5.60 -9.85
N LEU A 468 4.84 -6.82 -10.35
CA LEU A 468 3.64 -7.64 -10.15
C LEU A 468 4.06 -9.03 -9.67
N GLY A 469 4.94 -9.69 -10.42
CA GLY A 469 5.39 -11.04 -10.08
C GLY A 469 4.38 -12.14 -10.38
N LYS A 470 4.77 -13.37 -10.06
CA LYS A 470 4.03 -14.60 -10.36
C LYS A 470 3.26 -15.17 -9.17
N GLU A 471 3.58 -14.74 -7.96
CA GLU A 471 3.06 -15.31 -6.72
C GLU A 471 2.53 -14.22 -5.77
N GLY A 472 1.83 -14.64 -4.71
CA GLY A 472 1.22 -13.74 -3.74
C GLY A 472 -0.04 -13.02 -4.24
N ILE A 473 -0.68 -12.29 -3.32
CA ILE A 473 -1.88 -11.50 -3.58
C ILE A 473 -1.49 -10.22 -4.35
N ARG A 474 -2.09 -10.02 -5.53
CA ARG A 474 -1.71 -8.94 -6.45
C ARG A 474 -2.82 -8.57 -7.42
N THR A 475 -2.84 -7.29 -7.77
CA THR A 475 -3.76 -6.68 -8.72
C THR A 475 -2.98 -6.14 -9.91
N LEU A 476 -3.39 -6.52 -11.12
CA LEU A 476 -2.92 -5.97 -12.38
C LEU A 476 -3.96 -5.00 -12.94
N PHE A 477 -3.60 -3.73 -13.08
CA PHE A 477 -4.35 -2.76 -13.85
C PHE A 477 -3.93 -2.81 -15.32
N SER A 478 -4.92 -2.92 -16.21
CA SER A 478 -4.78 -2.71 -17.65
C SER A 478 -5.61 -1.49 -18.03
N ILE A 479 -4.97 -0.42 -18.49
CA ILE A 479 -5.56 0.91 -18.56
C ILE A 479 -5.56 1.40 -20.01
N GLU A 480 -6.73 1.51 -20.63
CA GLU A 480 -6.90 2.28 -21.87
C GLU A 480 -6.68 3.77 -21.54
N CYS A 481 -5.54 4.32 -21.94
CA CYS A 481 -5.09 5.66 -21.57
C CYS A 481 -4.91 6.56 -22.80
N ASP A 482 -5.31 7.84 -22.66
CA ASP A 482 -5.21 8.88 -23.68
C ASP A 482 -4.28 10.03 -23.29
N SER A 483 -3.94 10.20 -22.00
CA SER A 483 -3.14 11.35 -21.52
C SER A 483 -1.77 11.02 -20.92
N GLY A 484 -1.37 9.75 -20.91
CA GLY A 484 -0.11 9.29 -20.35
C GLY A 484 1.12 9.91 -21.03
N LYS A 485 2.19 10.11 -20.26
CA LYS A 485 3.43 10.75 -20.71
C LYS A 485 4.59 9.76 -20.61
N ASN A 486 5.20 9.39 -21.73
CA ASN A 486 6.44 8.63 -21.68
C ASN A 486 7.54 9.52 -21.09
N ILE A 487 8.16 9.09 -19.99
CA ILE A 487 9.23 9.82 -19.30
C ILE A 487 10.57 9.10 -19.36
N ARG A 488 10.76 8.12 -20.25
CA ARG A 488 12.00 7.34 -20.37
C ARG A 488 13.25 8.22 -20.51
N SER A 489 13.16 9.31 -21.27
CA SER A 489 14.23 10.31 -21.47
C SER A 489 14.60 11.13 -20.22
N HIS A 490 13.74 11.14 -19.20
CA HIS A 490 13.79 12.06 -18.05
C HIS A 490 13.68 11.35 -16.69
N SER A 491 13.47 10.03 -16.69
CA SER A 491 13.45 9.18 -15.50
C SER A 491 14.87 8.83 -15.06
N PHE A 492 15.08 8.69 -13.76
CA PHE A 492 16.29 8.11 -13.19
C PHE A 492 16.42 6.61 -13.56
N TYR A 493 15.30 5.93 -13.82
CA TYR A 493 15.23 4.52 -14.21
C TYR A 493 14.79 4.38 -15.67
N ALA A 494 15.67 4.78 -16.60
CA ALA A 494 15.39 4.82 -18.04
C ALA A 494 15.10 3.44 -18.69
N GLU A 495 15.28 2.32 -17.99
CA GLU A 495 14.98 0.97 -18.50
C GLU A 495 13.57 0.47 -18.16
N GLU A 496 12.79 1.21 -17.35
CA GLU A 496 11.43 0.78 -16.94
C GLU A 496 10.33 1.10 -17.98
N ASP A 497 10.70 1.79 -19.07
CA ASP A 497 9.78 2.30 -20.11
C ASP A 497 8.53 2.99 -19.51
N GLU A 498 8.79 3.83 -18.51
CA GLU A 498 7.77 4.41 -17.67
C GLU A 498 6.90 5.43 -18.43
N VAL A 499 5.59 5.20 -18.36
CA VAL A 499 4.55 6.14 -18.74
C VAL A 499 3.88 6.66 -17.47
N LEU A 500 4.04 7.96 -17.22
CA LEU A 500 3.50 8.64 -16.06
C LEU A 500 2.13 9.24 -16.37
N LEU A 501 1.12 8.92 -15.55
CA LEU A 501 -0.18 9.57 -15.60
C LEU A 501 -0.19 10.77 -14.63
N LEU A 502 -0.73 11.90 -15.09
CA LEU A 502 -0.92 13.11 -14.27
C LEU A 502 -1.90 12.86 -13.10
N PRO A 503 -1.81 13.63 -12.00
CA PRO A 503 -2.76 13.53 -10.91
C PRO A 503 -4.20 13.88 -11.32
N ALA A 504 -5.13 13.39 -10.51
CA ALA A 504 -6.58 13.56 -10.66
C ALA A 504 -7.10 13.10 -12.04
N ARG A 505 -6.63 11.96 -12.55
CA ARG A 505 -7.27 11.26 -13.68
C ARG A 505 -8.54 10.56 -13.20
N GLN A 506 -9.56 10.53 -14.05
CA GLN A 506 -10.80 9.79 -13.81
C GLN A 506 -10.84 8.57 -14.73
N PHE A 507 -11.28 7.42 -14.19
CA PHE A 507 -11.38 6.16 -14.94
C PHE A 507 -12.73 5.50 -14.73
N GLU A 508 -13.19 4.77 -15.75
CA GLU A 508 -14.31 3.83 -15.67
C GLU A 508 -13.76 2.40 -15.54
N VAL A 509 -14.32 1.60 -14.63
CA VAL A 509 -13.96 0.18 -14.48
C VAL A 509 -14.71 -0.66 -15.52
N ILE A 510 -14.06 -1.02 -16.63
CA ILE A 510 -14.71 -1.70 -17.76
C ILE A 510 -14.85 -3.22 -17.56
N GLY A 511 -13.97 -3.83 -16.75
CA GLY A 511 -14.00 -5.26 -16.43
C GLY A 511 -13.12 -5.62 -15.24
N CYS A 512 -13.49 -6.69 -14.53
CA CYS A 512 -12.72 -7.28 -13.42
C CYS A 512 -12.70 -8.79 -13.61
N LEU A 513 -11.56 -9.43 -13.36
CA LEU A 513 -11.34 -10.85 -13.61
C LEU A 513 -10.37 -11.44 -12.58
N ASP A 514 -10.87 -12.38 -11.78
CA ASP A 514 -10.05 -13.26 -10.95
C ASP A 514 -9.39 -14.33 -11.85
N GLN A 515 -8.07 -14.47 -11.76
CA GLN A 515 -7.29 -15.50 -12.46
C GLN A 515 -6.85 -16.66 -11.56
N GLY A 516 -7.28 -16.67 -10.30
CA GLY A 516 -6.79 -17.56 -9.27
C GLY A 516 -5.37 -17.21 -8.82
N ASN A 517 -4.82 -17.99 -7.88
CA ASN A 517 -3.46 -17.84 -7.36
C ASN A 517 -3.12 -16.42 -6.91
N GLY A 518 -4.11 -15.72 -6.33
CA GLY A 518 -3.99 -14.35 -5.84
C GLY A 518 -3.93 -13.25 -6.90
N LEU A 519 -4.10 -13.55 -8.19
CA LEU A 519 -4.08 -12.54 -9.26
C LEU A 519 -5.48 -12.03 -9.60
N GLN A 520 -5.72 -10.75 -9.33
CA GLN A 520 -6.86 -9.99 -9.82
C GLN A 520 -6.43 -9.15 -11.04
N ILE A 521 -7.24 -9.11 -12.09
CA ILE A 521 -7.05 -8.22 -13.25
C ILE A 521 -8.20 -7.22 -13.29
N ILE A 522 -7.88 -5.94 -13.30
CA ILE A 522 -8.83 -4.83 -13.38
C ILE A 522 -8.54 -4.05 -14.66
N GLN A 523 -9.55 -3.97 -15.52
CA GLN A 523 -9.50 -3.17 -16.74
C GLN A 523 -10.13 -1.80 -16.48
N LEU A 524 -9.38 -0.76 -16.81
CA LEU A 524 -9.76 0.64 -16.68
C LEU A 524 -9.77 1.32 -18.04
N ARG A 525 -10.65 2.31 -18.21
CA ARG A 525 -10.62 3.25 -19.32
C ARG A 525 -10.56 4.67 -18.78
N GLU A 526 -9.60 5.45 -19.24
CA GLU A 526 -9.52 6.89 -18.92
C GLU A 526 -10.75 7.61 -19.49
N ILE A 527 -11.38 8.45 -18.67
CA ILE A 527 -12.53 9.26 -19.08
C ILE A 527 -12.32 10.72 -18.71
N GLN A 528 -12.88 11.63 -19.51
CA GLN A 528 -12.85 13.06 -19.19
C GLN A 528 -13.89 13.39 -18.13
N PRO A 529 -13.49 14.00 -16.99
CA PRO A 529 -14.43 14.36 -15.94
C PRO A 529 -15.32 15.53 -16.38
N LYS A 530 -16.58 15.52 -15.92
CA LYS A 530 -17.57 16.57 -16.21
C LYS A 530 -17.08 17.99 -15.85
N PHE A 531 -16.22 18.08 -14.84
CA PHE A 531 -15.53 19.31 -14.44
C PHE A 531 -14.04 19.00 -14.21
N PRO A 532 -13.09 19.88 -14.55
CA PRO A 532 -11.66 19.63 -14.34
C PRO A 532 -11.33 19.37 -12.86
N LEU A 533 -10.80 18.17 -12.56
CA LEU A 533 -10.36 17.78 -11.22
C LEU A 533 -8.96 18.29 -10.88
N ILE A 534 -8.19 18.68 -11.90
CA ILE A 534 -6.97 19.48 -11.77
C ILE A 534 -6.98 20.59 -12.81
N LYS A 535 -6.58 21.79 -12.41
CA LYS A 535 -6.53 22.94 -13.31
C LYS A 535 -5.16 23.03 -14.00
N LEU A 536 -5.07 22.46 -15.19
CA LEU A 536 -3.91 22.61 -16.07
C LEU A 536 -3.85 24.04 -16.61
N SER A 537 -2.64 24.60 -16.78
CA SER A 537 -2.49 25.86 -17.49
C SER A 537 -2.78 25.66 -18.97
N SER A 538 -3.62 26.51 -19.55
CA SER A 538 -3.71 26.68 -21.00
C SER A 538 -2.31 27.00 -21.53
N SER A 539 -1.85 26.22 -22.51
CA SER A 539 -0.61 26.45 -23.26
C SER A 539 -0.70 27.71 -24.10
#